data_AF-S8DW67-F1
#
_entry.id   AF-S8DW67-F1
#
_cell.length_a   1.000
_cell.length_b   1.000
_cell.length_c   1.000
_cell.angle_alpha   90.00
_cell.angle_beta   90.00
_cell.angle_gamma   90.00
#
_symmetry.space_group_name_H-M   'P 1'
#
loop_
_entity.id
_entity.type
_entity.pdbx_description
1 polymer ?
#
loop_
_entity_poly.entity_id
_entity_poly.type
_entity_poly.pdbx_seq_one_letter_code
_entity_poly.pdbx_strand_id
1 'polypeptide(L)'
;MEHILVECDAYGQRAVWALAKSLWLAKGLPWKDVSFEDIMGLGVTAIHAAGARTTGPQARLWRILISEGAHLVWRLRCERVIGHAAEDGWTHTAKTVTTKWLRSMN
;
A
#
# COMPACT_ATOMS: atom_id res chain seq x y z
N MET A 1 -4.61 10.13 9.85
CA MET A 1 -3.66 9.20 9.18
C MET A 1 -4.42 8.11 8.46
N GLU A 2 -5.37 7.46 9.11
CA GLU A 2 -6.32 6.51 8.52
C GLU A 2 -6.92 6.97 7.18
N HIS A 3 -7.55 8.15 7.15
CA HIS A 3 -8.08 8.71 5.89
C HIS A 3 -7.05 8.68 4.74
N ILE A 4 -5.84 9.18 4.97
CA ILE A 4 -4.79 9.23 3.94
C ILE A 4 -4.39 7.82 3.49
N LEU A 5 -4.26 6.90 4.44
CA LEU A 5 -3.68 5.58 4.18
C LEU A 5 -4.69 4.61 3.57
N VAL A 6 -5.96 4.61 3.98
CA VAL A 6 -6.94 3.58 3.59
C VAL A 6 -8.26 4.11 3.02
N GLU A 7 -8.69 5.33 3.35
CA GLU A 7 -10.03 5.82 2.94
C GLU A 7 -10.01 6.79 1.75
N CYS A 8 -8.88 7.47 1.53
CA CYS A 8 -8.76 8.56 0.55
C CYS A 8 -8.93 8.07 -0.89
N ASP A 9 -9.77 8.76 -1.66
CA ASP A 9 -10.00 8.47 -3.08
C ASP A 9 -8.92 9.09 -4.00
N ALA A 10 -7.70 9.30 -3.51
CA ALA A 10 -6.59 9.77 -4.33
C ALA A 10 -6.07 8.64 -5.22
N TYR A 11 -5.82 8.94 -6.51
CA TYR A 11 -5.32 7.96 -7.48
C TYR A 11 -4.08 7.21 -6.98
N GLY A 12 -3.09 7.93 -6.43
CA GLY A 12 -1.87 7.32 -5.92
C GLY A 12 -2.11 6.30 -4.81
N GLN A 13 -3.09 6.53 -3.93
CA GLN A 13 -3.42 5.59 -2.86
C GLN A 13 -4.04 4.31 -3.41
N ARG A 14 -5.11 4.44 -4.21
CA ARG A 14 -5.77 3.29 -4.85
C ARG A 14 -4.80 2.46 -5.70
N ALA A 15 -3.93 3.13 -6.46
CA ALA A 15 -2.97 2.47 -7.33
C ALA A 15 -1.94 1.64 -6.55
N VAL A 16 -1.44 2.16 -5.41
CA VAL A 16 -0.51 1.41 -4.55
C VAL A 16 -1.20 0.17 -3.96
N TRP A 17 -2.40 0.29 -3.42
CA TRP A 17 -3.11 -0.87 -2.87
C TRP A 17 -3.52 -1.89 -3.93
N ALA A 18 -3.84 -1.45 -5.16
CA ALA A 18 -4.06 -2.35 -6.29
C ALA A 18 -2.79 -3.13 -6.65
N LEU A 19 -1.62 -2.49 -6.64
CA LEU A 19 -0.33 -3.15 -6.89
C LEU A 19 0.01 -4.15 -5.78
N ALA A 20 -0.17 -3.78 -4.51
CA ALA A 20 0.02 -4.68 -3.38
C ALA A 20 -0.91 -5.91 -3.46
N LYS A 21 -2.19 -5.69 -3.77
CA LYS A 21 -3.19 -6.75 -4.01
C LYS A 21 -2.77 -7.68 -5.13
N SER A 22 -2.34 -7.14 -6.26
CA SER A 22 -1.93 -7.94 -7.42
C SER A 22 -0.76 -8.88 -7.10
N LEU A 23 0.22 -8.41 -6.34
CA LEU A 23 1.39 -9.21 -5.94
C LEU A 23 1.01 -10.31 -4.95
N TRP A 24 0.11 -10.02 -4.00
CA TRP A 24 -0.41 -11.02 -3.07
C TRP A 24 -1.23 -12.11 -3.77
N LEU A 25 -2.12 -11.71 -4.68
CA LEU A 25 -2.92 -12.64 -5.48
C LEU A 25 -2.07 -13.52 -6.40
N ALA A 26 -0.94 -13.01 -6.90
CA ALA A 26 0.01 -13.80 -7.68
C ALA A 26 0.64 -14.96 -6.87
N LYS A 27 0.52 -14.97 -5.53
CA LYS A 27 0.90 -16.10 -4.67
C LYS A 27 -0.25 -17.09 -4.41
N GLY A 28 -1.41 -16.88 -5.03
CA GLY A 28 -2.59 -17.74 -4.87
C GLY A 28 -3.27 -17.61 -3.50
N LEU A 29 -3.04 -16.49 -2.80
CA LEU A 29 -3.57 -16.24 -1.46
C LEU A 29 -4.81 -15.34 -1.53
N PRO A 30 -5.82 -15.54 -0.65
CA PRO A 30 -6.98 -14.67 -0.60
C PRO A 30 -6.57 -13.26 -0.21
N TRP A 31 -7.26 -12.25 -0.73
CA TRP A 31 -7.03 -10.86 -0.40
C TRP A 31 -8.16 -10.32 0.47
N LYS A 32 -7.79 -9.56 1.49
CA LYS A 32 -8.67 -8.70 2.29
C LYS A 32 -8.19 -7.28 2.10
N ASP A 33 -9.12 -6.34 1.94
CA ASP A 33 -8.75 -4.92 1.85
C ASP A 33 -8.07 -4.47 3.15
N VAL A 34 -7.06 -3.62 2.99
CA VAL A 34 -6.18 -3.19 4.06
C VAL A 34 -6.92 -2.21 4.96
N SER A 35 -7.03 -2.56 6.23
CA SER A 35 -7.58 -1.69 7.26
C SER A 35 -6.48 -0.91 7.97
N PHE A 36 -6.84 0.16 8.69
CA PHE A 36 -5.86 0.93 9.45
C PHE A 36 -5.23 0.08 10.56
N GLU A 37 -5.99 -0.83 11.14
CA GLU A 37 -5.56 -1.82 12.12
C GLU A 37 -4.53 -2.80 11.55
N ASP A 38 -4.64 -3.17 10.27
CA ASP A 38 -3.65 -4.02 9.61
C ASP A 38 -2.28 -3.33 9.50
N ILE A 39 -2.27 -2.00 9.31
CA ILE A 39 -1.06 -1.18 9.26
C ILE A 39 -0.47 -0.99 10.66
N MET A 40 -1.30 -0.64 11.65
CA MET A 40 -0.85 -0.39 13.02
C MET A 40 -0.42 -1.68 13.75
N GLY A 41 -1.14 -2.77 13.50
CA GLY A 41 -0.92 -4.09 14.10
C GLY A 41 0.00 -5.00 13.29
N LEU A 42 0.75 -4.46 12.32
CA LEU A 42 1.44 -5.21 11.26
C LEU A 42 2.25 -6.43 11.75
N GLY A 43 2.90 -6.30 12.91
CA GLY A 43 3.68 -7.39 13.50
C GLY A 43 2.83 -8.62 13.88
N VAL A 44 1.61 -8.39 14.35
CA VAL A 44 0.68 -9.44 14.82
C VAL A 44 -0.25 -9.89 13.70
N THR A 45 -0.81 -8.95 12.94
CA THR A 45 -1.80 -9.21 11.88
C THR A 45 -1.21 -10.04 10.73
N ALA A 46 0.10 -9.96 10.51
CA ALA A 46 0.78 -10.74 9.49
C ALA A 46 0.63 -12.26 9.66
N ILE A 47 0.40 -12.76 10.87
CA ILE A 47 0.17 -14.19 11.13
C ILE A 47 -1.15 -14.64 10.50
N HIS A 48 -2.14 -13.75 10.47
CA HIS A 48 -3.46 -13.97 9.87
C HIS A 48 -3.68 -13.03 8.68
N ALA A 49 -2.67 -12.90 7.80
CA ALA A 49 -2.77 -12.05 6.62
C ALA A 49 -4.02 -12.42 5.80
N ALA A 50 -4.79 -11.40 5.44
CA ALA A 50 -6.03 -11.55 4.70
C ALA A 50 -7.04 -12.55 5.31
N GLY A 51 -7.05 -12.69 6.64
CA GLY A 51 -8.00 -13.54 7.36
C GLY A 51 -7.66 -15.03 7.33
N ALA A 52 -6.52 -15.42 6.75
CA ALA A 52 -6.05 -16.80 6.72
C ALA A 52 -4.72 -16.94 7.47
N ARG A 53 -4.52 -18.08 8.14
CA ARG A 53 -3.23 -18.38 8.79
C ARG A 53 -2.15 -18.47 7.73
N THR A 54 -1.10 -17.69 7.91
CA THR A 54 0.04 -17.62 7.00
C THR A 54 1.20 -18.51 7.42
N THR A 55 2.00 -18.92 6.45
CA THR A 55 3.34 -19.45 6.69
C THR A 55 4.34 -18.31 6.96
N GLY A 56 5.52 -18.63 7.52
CA GLY A 56 6.56 -17.63 7.78
C GLY A 56 6.91 -16.74 6.57
N PRO A 57 7.13 -17.31 5.35
CA PRO A 57 7.37 -16.52 4.14
C PRO A 57 6.20 -15.61 3.74
N GLN A 58 4.96 -16.08 3.90
CA GLN A 58 3.75 -15.30 3.61
C GLN A 58 3.57 -14.15 4.59
N ALA A 59 3.75 -14.40 5.89
CA ALA A 59 3.75 -13.35 6.90
C ALA A 59 4.84 -12.30 6.64
N ARG A 60 6.02 -12.71 6.15
CA ARG A 60 7.08 -11.77 5.74
C ARG A 60 6.65 -10.93 4.55
N LEU A 61 6.10 -11.56 3.50
CA LEU A 61 5.64 -10.84 2.32
C LEU A 61 4.52 -9.85 2.68
N TRP A 62 3.55 -10.25 3.51
CA TRP A 62 2.48 -9.37 3.98
C TRP A 62 3.05 -8.14 4.70
N ARG A 63 4.01 -8.35 5.60
CA ARG A 63 4.69 -7.25 6.30
C ARG A 63 5.27 -6.24 5.32
N ILE A 64 6.01 -6.72 4.32
CA ILE A 64 6.62 -5.87 3.28
C ILE A 64 5.53 -5.12 2.51
N LEU A 65 4.51 -5.81 2.01
CA LEU A 65 3.46 -5.19 1.19
C LEU A 65 2.72 -4.08 1.94
N ILE A 66 2.36 -4.31 3.20
CA ILE A 66 1.60 -3.33 3.98
C ILE A 66 2.51 -2.18 4.44
N SER A 67 3.74 -2.44 4.89
CA SER A 67 4.66 -1.38 5.33
C SER A 67 5.10 -0.49 4.16
N GLU A 68 5.56 -1.09 3.06
CA GLU A 68 6.00 -0.35 1.88
C GLU A 68 4.83 0.34 1.19
N GLY A 69 3.66 -0.31 1.15
CA GLY A 69 2.43 0.29 0.65
C GLY A 69 2.05 1.54 1.43
N ALA A 70 1.92 1.44 2.76
CA ALA A 70 1.57 2.57 3.61
C ALA A 70 2.59 3.72 3.52
N HIS A 71 3.89 3.38 3.52
CA HIS A 71 4.95 4.38 3.37
C HIS A 71 4.89 5.07 2.02
N LEU A 72 4.69 4.34 0.93
CA LEU A 72 4.59 4.91 -0.42
C LEU A 72 3.34 5.77 -0.56
N VAL A 73 2.18 5.34 -0.05
CA VAL A 73 0.95 6.16 -0.02
C VAL A 73 1.21 7.49 0.68
N TRP A 74 1.85 7.46 1.85
CA TRP A 74 2.20 8.67 2.58
C TRP A 74 3.13 9.58 1.76
N ARG A 75 4.19 9.03 1.14
CA ARG A 75 5.09 9.82 0.30
C ARG A 75 4.39 10.44 -0.91
N LEU A 76 3.56 9.67 -1.61
CA LEU A 76 2.77 10.17 -2.74
C LEU A 76 1.85 11.31 -2.28
N ARG A 77 1.20 11.18 -1.13
CA ARG A 77 0.41 12.28 -0.56
C ARG A 77 1.26 13.52 -0.30
N CYS A 78 2.45 13.37 0.29
CA CYS A 78 3.34 14.50 0.58
C CYS A 78 3.81 15.18 -0.70
N GLU A 79 4.18 14.43 -1.74
CA GLU A 79 4.51 15.00 -3.04
C GLU A 79 3.34 15.80 -3.62
N ARG A 80 2.14 15.25 -3.62
CA ARG A 80 0.96 15.92 -4.17
C ARG A 80 0.59 17.19 -3.40
N VAL A 81 0.54 17.12 -2.07
CA VAL A 81 -0.03 18.20 -1.23
C VAL A 81 1.03 19.25 -0.86
N ILE A 82 2.30 18.86 -0.77
CA ILE A 82 3.39 19.77 -0.35
C ILE A 82 4.30 20.08 -1.54
N GLY A 83 4.77 19.05 -2.26
CA GLY A 83 5.68 19.23 -3.39
C GLY A 83 5.04 19.96 -4.58
N HIS A 84 3.75 19.74 -4.81
CA HIS A 84 2.98 20.32 -5.91
C HIS A 84 1.83 21.22 -5.41
N ALA A 85 2.01 21.86 -4.25
CA ALA A 85 0.98 22.68 -3.62
C ALA A 85 0.51 23.87 -4.48
N ALA A 86 1.36 24.34 -5.41
CA ALA A 86 1.06 25.46 -6.30
C ALA A 86 0.46 25.03 -7.65
N GLU A 87 0.32 23.72 -7.90
CA GLU A 87 -0.19 23.17 -9.16
C GLU A 87 -1.62 22.63 -8.98
N ASP A 88 -2.60 23.36 -9.48
CA ASP A 88 -4.01 22.97 -9.37
C ASP A 88 -4.29 21.66 -10.12
N GLY A 89 -4.93 20.71 -9.42
CA GLY A 89 -5.32 19.42 -10.00
C GLY A 89 -4.17 18.45 -10.25
N TRP A 90 -2.94 18.75 -9.77
CA TRP A 90 -1.80 17.87 -9.97
C TRP A 90 -2.04 16.47 -9.37
N THR A 91 -1.71 15.44 -10.16
CA THR A 91 -1.87 14.04 -9.76
C THR A 91 -0.79 13.17 -10.39
N HIS A 92 -0.42 12.09 -9.70
CA HIS A 92 0.55 11.12 -10.21
C HIS A 92 0.02 10.37 -11.43
N THR A 93 0.90 10.08 -12.38
CA THR A 93 0.61 9.15 -13.47
C THR A 93 0.78 7.69 -13.03
N ALA A 94 0.10 6.78 -13.72
CA ALA A 94 0.23 5.33 -13.50
C ALA A 94 1.70 4.88 -13.56
N LYS A 95 2.44 5.34 -14.58
CA LYS A 95 3.85 4.99 -14.77
C LYS A 95 4.70 5.42 -13.57
N THR A 96 4.48 6.63 -13.04
CA THR A 96 5.21 7.14 -11.88
C THR A 96 4.92 6.30 -10.64
N VAL A 97 3.65 5.99 -10.35
CA VAL A 97 3.29 5.16 -9.18
C VAL A 97 3.90 3.76 -9.29
N THR A 98 3.75 3.10 -10.44
CA THR A 98 4.32 1.76 -10.67
C THR A 98 5.84 1.76 -10.54
N THR A 99 6.53 2.78 -11.07
CA THR A 99 7.99 2.88 -10.97
C THR A 99 8.43 3.04 -9.51
N LYS A 100 7.72 3.86 -8.73
CA LYS A 100 8.01 4.05 -7.30
C LYS A 100 7.72 2.79 -6.49
N TRP A 101 6.64 2.07 -6.82
CA TRP A 101 6.31 0.78 -6.22
C TRP A 101 7.38 -0.28 -6.50
N LEU A 102 7.81 -0.44 -7.75
CA LEU A 102 8.86 -1.41 -8.09
C LEU A 102 10.18 -1.10 -7.36
N ARG A 103 10.48 0.18 -7.13
CA ARG A 103 11.65 0.59 -6.34
C ARG A 103 11.53 0.32 -4.85
N SER A 104 10.32 0.32 -4.28
CA SER A 104 10.13 -0.03 -2.86
C SER A 104 10.13 -1.54 -2.61
N MET A 105 9.93 -2.35 -3.67
CA MET A 105 9.88 -3.81 -3.59
C MET A 105 11.19 -4.52 -3.97
N ASN A 106 12.22 -3.77 -4.40
CA ASN A 106 13.58 -4.25 -4.68
C ASN A 106 14.47 -4.09 -3.45
#